data_AF-A0A662UPH9-F1
#
_entry.id   AF-A0A662UPH9-F1
#
_cell.length_a   1.000
_cell.length_b   1.000
_cell.length_c   1.000
_cell.angle_alpha   90.00
_cell.angle_beta   90.00
_cell.angle_gamma   90.00
#
_symmetry.space_group_name_H-M   'P 1'
#
loop_
_entity.id
_entity.type
_entity.pdbx_description
1 polymer ?
#
loop_
_entity_poly.entity_id
_entity_poly.type
_entity_poly.pdbx_seq_one_letter_code
_entity_poly.pdbx_strand_id
1 'polypeptide(L)'
;MAGLDLWPFFLVALLSLVCEYIDATLGGGYGTLLVPILFLLGFDLSEVVPAVLFSQFFTGIIAALAHHRLGNVNLRPGLRNFKLAFVLGTSGSLGVLVAVLGQLSLPHSVVKVYVALMILAVGVFLLAGLKIKQFSWKKILCL
;
A
#
# COMPACT_ATOMS: atom_id res chain seq x y z
N MET A 1 20.48 11.98 -26.68
CA MET A 1 19.49 12.58 -25.77
C MET A 1 18.13 12.13 -26.28
N ALA A 2 17.65 10.97 -25.82
CA ALA A 2 16.33 10.47 -26.21
C ALA A 2 15.29 11.47 -25.72
N GLY A 3 14.34 11.85 -26.58
CA GLY A 3 13.22 12.70 -26.20
C GLY A 3 12.56 12.11 -24.97
N LEU A 4 12.23 12.95 -23.98
CA LEU A 4 11.48 12.53 -22.81
C LEU A 4 10.08 12.11 -23.28
N ASP A 5 9.90 10.83 -23.60
CA ASP A 5 8.59 10.26 -23.84
C ASP A 5 7.82 10.37 -22.52
N LEU A 6 6.98 11.40 -22.39
CA LEU A 6 6.20 11.69 -21.18
C LEU A 6 5.00 10.74 -21.02
N TRP A 7 4.68 9.97 -22.06
CA TRP A 7 3.53 9.07 -22.06
C TRP A 7 3.51 8.05 -20.90
N PRO A 8 4.63 7.35 -20.57
CA PRO A 8 4.65 6.41 -19.45
C PRO A 8 4.36 7.11 -18.11
N PHE A 9 4.79 8.36 -17.94
CA PHE A 9 4.50 9.14 -16.73
C PHE A 9 3.00 9.38 -16.57
N PHE A 10 2.31 9.83 -17.63
CA PHE A 10 0.86 10.05 -17.58
C PHE A 10 0.09 8.74 -17.37
N LEU A 11 0.55 7.65 -17.99
CA LEU A 11 -0.04 6.33 -17.81
C LEU A 11 0.08 5.85 -16.36
N VAL A 12 1.28 5.93 -15.77
CA VAL A 12 1.52 5.54 -14.37
C VAL A 12 0.69 6.43 -13.44
N ALA A 13 0.63 7.74 -13.67
CA ALA A 13 -0.17 8.66 -12.85
C ALA A 13 -1.66 8.30 -12.88
N LEU A 14 -2.21 7.97 -14.06
CA LEU A 14 -3.60 7.54 -14.21
C LEU A 14 -3.87 6.21 -13.50
N LEU A 15 -2.99 5.22 -13.68
CA LEU A 15 -3.11 3.91 -13.04
C LEU A 15 -3.02 4.04 -11.52
N SER A 16 -2.08 4.84 -11.02
CA SER A 16 -1.95 5.16 -9.61
C SER A 16 -3.22 5.81 -9.06
N LEU A 17 -3.78 6.80 -9.76
CA LEU A 17 -5.02 7.44 -9.33
C LEU A 17 -6.19 6.44 -9.23
N VAL A 18 -6.36 5.59 -10.24
CA VAL A 18 -7.43 4.58 -10.26
C VAL A 18 -7.24 3.55 -9.15
N CYS A 19 -6.03 3.03 -8.99
CA CYS A 19 -5.74 2.02 -7.95
C CYS A 19 -5.90 2.61 -6.54
N GLU A 20 -5.44 3.84 -6.32
CA GLU A 20 -5.58 4.52 -5.02
C GLU A 20 -7.04 4.86 -4.72
N TYR A 21 -7.82 5.26 -5.73
CA TYR A 21 -9.25 5.49 -5.55
C TYR A 21 -9.98 4.21 -5.12
N ILE A 22 -9.64 3.07 -5.73
CA ILE A 22 -10.17 1.76 -5.33
C ILE A 22 -9.74 1.43 -3.90
N ASP A 23 -8.46 1.61 -3.54
CA ASP A 23 -7.97 1.33 -2.18
C ASP A 23 -8.65 2.22 -1.13
N ALA A 24 -8.80 3.52 -1.39
CA ALA A 24 -9.43 4.46 -0.47
C ALA A 24 -10.93 4.20 -0.26
N THR A 25 -11.62 3.60 -1.23
CA THR A 25 -13.08 3.37 -1.18
C THR A 25 -13.48 1.96 -0.78
N LEU A 26 -12.82 0.94 -1.36
CA LEU A 26 -13.14 -0.47 -1.19
C LEU A 26 -12.12 -1.21 -0.31
N GLY A 27 -10.94 -0.61 -0.08
CA GLY A 27 -9.79 -1.33 0.43
C GLY A 27 -9.21 -2.30 -0.61
N GLY A 28 -8.18 -3.04 -0.22
CA GLY A 28 -7.52 -4.02 -1.10
C GLY A 28 -6.00 -3.85 -1.14
N GLY A 29 -5.50 -2.71 -0.69
CA GLY A 29 -4.10 -2.34 -0.67
C GLY A 29 -3.64 -1.83 -2.03
N TYR A 30 -3.35 -0.53 -2.13
CA TYR A 30 -2.83 0.13 -3.33
C TYR A 30 -1.69 -0.67 -4.01
N GLY A 31 -0.73 -1.15 -3.23
CA GLY A 31 0.39 -1.93 -3.75
C GLY A 31 0.05 -3.33 -4.26
N THR A 32 -1.04 -3.96 -3.81
CA THR A 32 -1.43 -5.28 -4.32
C THR A 32 -2.00 -5.20 -5.73
N LEU A 33 -2.58 -4.06 -6.10
CA LEU A 33 -3.13 -3.79 -7.43
C LEU A 33 -2.08 -3.16 -8.35
N LEU A 34 -1.43 -2.09 -7.90
CA LEU A 34 -0.57 -1.30 -8.77
C LEU A 34 0.76 -1.99 -9.08
N VAL A 35 1.39 -2.68 -8.13
CA VAL A 35 2.70 -3.30 -8.34
C VAL A 35 2.67 -4.38 -9.44
N PRO A 36 1.71 -5.32 -9.47
CA PRO A 36 1.60 -6.28 -10.57
C PRO A 36 1.34 -5.60 -11.92
N ILE A 37 0.50 -4.56 -11.97
CA ILE A 37 0.20 -3.83 -13.21
C ILE A 37 1.48 -3.19 -13.76
N LEU A 38 2.24 -2.48 -12.93
CA LEU A 38 3.49 -1.84 -13.34
C LEU A 38 4.55 -2.87 -13.73
N PHE A 39 4.62 -4.00 -13.02
CA PHE A 39 5.51 -5.10 -13.40
C PHE A 39 5.18 -5.67 -14.79
N LEU A 40 3.90 -5.87 -15.11
CA LEU A 40 3.46 -6.33 -16.43
C LEU A 40 3.74 -5.30 -17.53
N LEU A 41 3.79 -4.01 -17.19
CA LEU A 41 4.20 -2.93 -18.09
C LEU A 41 5.73 -2.83 -18.27
N GLY A 42 6.51 -3.72 -17.62
CA GLY A 42 7.96 -3.80 -17.78
C GLY A 42 8.76 -3.01 -16.76
N PHE A 43 8.13 -2.43 -15.72
CA PHE A 43 8.85 -1.75 -14.65
C PHE A 43 9.48 -2.76 -13.67
N ASP A 44 10.68 -2.43 -13.16
CA ASP A 44 11.37 -3.28 -12.21
C ASP A 44 10.78 -3.20 -10.80
N LEU A 45 10.53 -4.37 -10.19
CA LEU A 45 9.93 -4.48 -8.85
C LEU A 45 10.77 -3.80 -7.77
N SER A 46 12.10 -3.75 -7.92
CA SER A 46 12.98 -3.10 -6.94
C SER A 46 12.79 -1.59 -6.86
N GLU A 47 12.26 -0.97 -7.92
CA GLU A 47 12.00 0.48 -8.00
C GLU A 47 10.53 0.79 -7.74
N VAL A 48 9.63 -0.03 -8.28
CA VAL A 48 8.19 0.14 -8.12
C VAL A 48 7.75 0.02 -6.67
N VAL A 49 8.20 -1.01 -5.95
CA VAL A 49 7.75 -1.26 -4.57
C VAL A 49 8.03 -0.07 -3.63
N PRO A 50 9.25 0.49 -3.54
CA PRO A 50 9.53 1.59 -2.63
C PRO A 50 8.79 2.86 -3.04
N ALA A 51 8.64 3.13 -4.35
CA ALA A 51 7.86 4.26 -4.84
C ALA A 51 6.37 4.15 -4.46
N VAL A 52 5.78 2.95 -4.62
CA VAL A 52 4.39 2.66 -4.26
C VAL A 52 4.17 2.75 -2.75
N LEU A 53 5.04 2.16 -1.93
CA LEU A 53 4.96 2.24 -0.47
C LEU A 53 5.07 3.68 0.03
N PHE A 54 6.00 4.45 -0.54
CA PHE A 54 6.17 5.85 -0.20
C PHE A 54 4.96 6.70 -0.59
N SER A 55 4.42 6.49 -1.81
CA SER A 55 3.17 7.12 -2.24
C SER A 55 2.02 6.78 -1.30
N GLN A 56 1.85 5.50 -0.97
CA GLN A 56 0.74 5.02 -0.13
C GLN A 56 0.78 5.61 1.29
N PHE A 57 1.98 5.83 1.83
CA PHE A 57 2.14 6.47 3.13
C PHE A 57 1.50 7.87 3.15
N PHE A 58 1.77 8.70 2.14
CA PHE A 58 1.18 10.03 2.07
C PHE A 58 -0.31 9.99 1.76
N THR A 59 -0.73 9.15 0.81
CA THR A 59 -2.15 9.05 0.46
C THR A 59 -2.98 8.51 1.62
N GLY A 60 -2.45 7.57 2.41
CA GLY A 60 -3.09 7.08 3.63
C GLY A 60 -3.31 8.17 4.69
N ILE A 61 -2.35 9.09 4.88
CA ILE A 61 -2.52 10.24 5.76
C ILE A 61 -3.61 11.18 5.23
N ILE A 62 -3.57 11.49 3.93
CA ILE A 62 -4.56 12.36 3.28
C ILE A 62 -5.96 11.74 3.38
N ALA A 63 -6.09 10.43 3.10
CA ALA A 63 -7.33 9.69 3.20
C ALA A 63 -7.87 9.71 4.63
N ALA A 64 -7.05 9.45 5.65
CA ALA A 64 -7.46 9.52 7.05
C ALA A 64 -8.03 10.91 7.42
N LEU A 65 -7.37 11.99 6.96
CA LEU A 65 -7.84 13.36 7.16
C LEU A 65 -9.14 13.65 6.39
N ALA A 66 -9.26 13.16 5.16
CA ALA A 66 -10.47 13.31 4.35
C ALA A 66 -11.66 12.59 4.99
N HIS A 67 -11.49 11.35 5.42
CA HIS A 67 -12.50 10.60 6.17
C HIS A 67 -12.88 11.31 7.48
N HIS A 68 -11.94 12.00 8.13
CA HIS A 68 -12.27 12.82 9.29
C HIS A 68 -13.13 14.03 8.94
N ARG A 69 -12.75 14.78 7.90
CA ARG A 69 -13.48 15.99 7.46
C ARG A 69 -14.87 15.69 6.92
N LEU A 70 -15.04 14.54 6.25
CA LEU A 70 -16.34 14.10 5.73
C LEU A 70 -17.24 13.48 6.81
N GLY A 71 -16.76 13.35 8.05
CA GLY A 71 -17.52 12.78 9.16
C GLY A 71 -17.59 11.25 9.16
N ASN A 72 -16.87 10.57 8.27
CA ASN A 72 -16.79 9.11 8.21
C ASN A 72 -16.06 8.52 9.43
N VAL A 73 -15.11 9.27 9.99
CA VAL A 73 -14.37 8.86 11.20
C VAL A 73 -14.10 10.05 12.11
N ASN A 74 -14.12 9.84 13.43
CA ASN A 74 -13.82 10.89 14.40
C ASN A 74 -12.42 10.73 14.99
N LEU A 75 -11.45 11.49 14.48
CA LEU A 75 -10.05 11.48 14.90
C LEU A 75 -9.75 12.55 15.98
N ARG A 76 -10.75 13.00 16.74
CA ARG A 76 -10.50 13.90 17.87
C ARG A 76 -9.71 13.17 18.97
N PRO A 77 -8.69 13.83 19.57
CA PRO A 77 -7.96 13.26 20.70
C PRO A 77 -8.89 12.81 21.83
N GLY A 78 -8.59 11.66 22.44
CA GLY A 78 -9.37 11.08 23.55
C GLY A 78 -10.46 10.09 23.11
N LEU A 79 -10.77 9.98 21.82
CA LEU A 79 -11.70 8.96 21.31
C LEU A 79 -10.98 7.64 21.01
N ARG A 80 -11.73 6.53 21.10
CA ARG A 80 -11.22 5.18 20.76
C ARG A 80 -10.69 5.10 19.32
N ASN A 81 -11.36 5.77 18.38
CA ASN A 81 -10.97 5.82 16.97
C ASN A 81 -9.62 6.53 16.77
N PHE A 82 -9.35 7.58 17.55
CA PHE A 82 -8.06 8.24 17.53
C PHE A 82 -6.95 7.33 18.07
N LYS A 83 -7.19 6.61 19.18
CA LYS A 83 -6.21 5.65 19.71
C LYS A 83 -5.89 4.55 18.69
N LEU A 84 -6.92 4.00 18.03
CA LEU A 84 -6.75 3.01 16.97
C LEU A 84 -5.97 3.57 15.77
N ALA A 85 -6.38 4.72 15.25
CA ALA A 85 -5.70 5.37 14.14
C ALA A 85 -4.25 5.73 14.47
N PHE A 86 -3.98 6.17 15.70
CA PHE A 86 -2.64 6.50 16.16
C PHE A 86 -1.75 5.26 16.29
N VAL A 87 -2.21 4.20 16.95
CA VAL A 87 -1.43 2.96 17.11
C VAL A 87 -1.17 2.29 15.75
N LEU A 88 -2.22 2.11 14.94
CA LEU A 88 -2.09 1.46 13.62
C LEU A 88 -1.33 2.35 12.64
N GLY A 89 -1.60 3.66 12.65
CA GLY A 89 -0.92 4.62 11.79
C GLY A 89 0.57 4.71 12.10
N THR A 90 0.95 4.86 13.37
CA THR A 90 2.37 4.96 13.75
C THR A 90 3.12 3.65 13.50
N SER A 91 2.57 2.49 13.90
CA SER A 91 3.20 1.19 13.65
C SER A 91 3.32 0.88 12.15
N GLY A 92 2.29 1.19 11.35
CA GLY A 92 2.32 1.06 9.90
C GLY A 92 3.35 1.99 9.25
N SER A 93 3.42 3.24 9.68
CA SER A 93 4.39 4.24 9.19
C SER A 93 5.83 3.80 9.45
N LEU A 94 6.12 3.31 10.66
CA LEU A 94 7.43 2.75 11.00
C LEU A 94 7.75 1.53 10.14
N GLY A 95 6.77 0.65 9.92
CA GLY A 95 6.92 -0.50 9.02
C GLY A 95 7.28 -0.08 7.60
N VAL A 96 6.62 0.92 7.04
CA VAL A 96 6.92 1.46 5.70
C VAL A 96 8.33 2.06 5.65
N LEU A 97 8.73 2.84 6.66
CA LEU A 97 10.08 3.42 6.72
C LEU A 97 11.15 2.32 6.75
N VAL A 98 10.97 1.31 7.61
CA VAL A 98 11.91 0.18 7.70
C VAL A 98 11.93 -0.62 6.41
N ALA A 99 10.78 -0.83 5.75
CA ALA A 99 10.70 -1.56 4.49
C ALA A 99 11.42 -0.81 3.35
N VAL A 100 11.12 0.48 3.18
CA VAL A 100 11.73 1.32 2.13
C VAL A 100 13.24 1.44 2.35
N LEU A 101 13.69 1.71 3.58
CA LEU A 101 15.12 1.83 3.90
C LEU A 101 15.85 0.48 3.85
N GLY A 102 15.23 -0.57 4.38
CA GLY A 102 15.79 -1.93 4.38
C GLY A 102 15.96 -2.49 2.97
N GLN A 103 15.06 -2.12 2.06
CA GLN A 103 15.16 -2.50 0.65
C GLN A 103 16.40 -1.92 -0.04
N LEU A 104 16.92 -0.76 0.39
CA LEU A 104 18.14 -0.16 -0.17
C LEU A 104 19.41 -0.96 0.16
N SER A 105 19.38 -1.75 1.23
CA SER A 105 20.52 -2.54 1.70
C SER A 105 20.58 -3.95 1.10
N LEU A 106 19.55 -4.36 0.35
CA LEU A 106 19.41 -5.72 -0.16
C LEU A 106 19.76 -5.80 -1.66
N PRO A 107 20.34 -6.91 -2.12
CA PRO A 107 20.60 -7.11 -3.55
C PRO A 107 19.29 -7.18 -4.35
N HIS A 108 19.24 -6.49 -5.48
CA HIS A 108 18.06 -6.35 -6.35
C HIS A 108 17.41 -7.70 -6.71
N SER A 109 18.20 -8.74 -6.95
CA SER A 109 17.70 -10.07 -7.28
C SER A 109 16.87 -10.70 -6.16
N VAL A 110 17.28 -10.54 -4.90
CA VAL A 110 16.57 -11.10 -3.75
C VAL A 110 15.24 -10.38 -3.56
N VAL A 111 15.24 -9.06 -3.64
CA VAL A 111 14.03 -8.24 -3.54
C VAL A 111 13.05 -8.59 -4.65
N LYS A 112 13.53 -8.69 -5.90
CA LYS A 112 12.68 -9.03 -7.05
C LYS A 112 12.01 -10.40 -6.89
N VAL A 113 12.75 -11.42 -6.48
CA VAL A 113 12.20 -12.77 -6.24
C VAL A 113 11.22 -12.77 -5.07
N TYR A 114 11.57 -12.13 -3.95
CA TYR A 114 10.69 -12.03 -2.79
C TYR A 114 9.35 -11.35 -3.12
N VAL A 115 9.40 -10.18 -3.76
CA VAL A 115 8.20 -9.43 -4.13
C VAL A 115 7.35 -10.20 -5.14
N ALA A 116 7.98 -10.83 -6.15
CA ALA A 116 7.26 -11.63 -7.13
C ALA A 116 6.52 -12.82 -6.48
N LEU A 117 7.20 -13.55 -5.57
CA LEU A 117 6.58 -14.65 -4.83
C LEU A 117 5.45 -14.17 -3.92
N MET A 118 5.63 -13.03 -3.25
CA MET A 118 4.61 -12.43 -2.39
C MET A 118 3.36 -12.07 -3.21
N ILE A 119 3.52 -11.37 -4.34
CA ILE A 119 2.42 -11.01 -5.24
C ILE A 119 1.70 -12.25 -5.76
N LEU A 120 2.46 -13.26 -6.19
CA LEU A 120 1.90 -14.53 -6.65
C LEU A 120 1.06 -15.20 -5.55
N ALA A 121 1.59 -15.24 -4.33
CA ALA A 121 0.88 -15.83 -3.19
C ALA A 121 -0.43 -15.09 -2.87
N VAL A 122 -0.41 -13.75 -2.88
CA VAL A 122 -1.62 -12.93 -2.72
C VAL A 122 -2.62 -13.19 -3.85
N GLY A 123 -2.15 -13.25 -5.09
CA GLY A 123 -3.00 -13.56 -6.25
C GLY A 123 -3.67 -14.92 -6.14
N VAL A 124 -2.91 -15.97 -5.81
CA VAL A 124 -3.44 -17.33 -5.58
C VAL A 124 -4.43 -17.34 -4.42
N PHE A 125 -4.13 -16.65 -3.32
CA PHE A 125 -5.03 -16.56 -2.16
C PHE A 125 -6.37 -15.92 -2.53
N LEU A 126 -6.35 -14.83 -3.31
CA LEU A 126 -7.56 -14.17 -3.80
C LEU A 126 -8.38 -15.07 -4.72
N LEU A 127 -7.72 -15.75 -5.67
CA LEU A 127 -8.39 -16.67 -6.61
C LEU A 127 -8.97 -17.92 -5.92
N ALA A 128 -8.31 -18.41 -4.86
CA ALA A 128 -8.78 -19.53 -4.07
C ALA A 128 -10.06 -19.21 -3.28
N GLY A 129 -10.47 -17.94 -3.20
CA GLY A 129 -11.71 -17.52 -2.54
C GLY A 129 -11.75 -17.87 -1.06
N LEU A 130 -10.58 -17.95 -0.42
CA LEU A 130 -10.45 -18.37 0.98
C LEU A 130 -11.13 -17.35 1.89
N LYS A 131 -12.29 -17.73 2.43
CA LYS A 131 -13.02 -16.90 3.39
C LYS A 131 -12.27 -16.91 4.73
N ILE A 132 -11.74 -15.77 5.14
CA ILE A 132 -11.16 -15.60 6.48
C ILE A 132 -12.31 -15.76 7.50
N LYS A 133 -12.32 -16.89 8.20
CA LYS A 133 -13.53 -17.33 8.91
C LYS A 133 -13.94 -16.43 10.08
N GLN A 134 -13.04 -15.79 10.82
CA GLN A 134 -13.41 -14.95 11.98
C GLN A 134 -12.32 -13.91 12.32
N PHE A 135 -12.61 -12.61 12.21
CA PHE A 135 -11.71 -11.53 12.62
C PHE A 135 -11.87 -11.25 14.12
N SER A 136 -10.82 -11.48 14.93
CA SER A 136 -10.88 -11.28 16.39
C SER A 136 -10.22 -9.96 16.81
N TRP A 137 -11.05 -8.96 17.13
CA TRP A 137 -10.64 -7.64 17.60
C TRP A 137 -9.81 -7.66 18.90
N LYS A 138 -9.95 -8.69 19.73
CA LYS A 138 -9.18 -8.83 20.97
C LYS A 138 -7.69 -9.12 20.72
N LYS A 139 -7.34 -9.73 19.58
CA LYS A 139 -5.95 -10.04 19.22
C LYS A 139 -5.18 -8.83 18.69
N ILE A 140 -5.88 -7.86 18.07
CA ILE A 140 -5.27 -6.63 17.53
C ILE A 140 -5.05 -5.58 18.63
N LEU A 141 -5.96 -5.48 19.60
CA LEU A 141 -5.86 -4.54 20.73
C LEU A 141 -4.86 -4.95 21.81
N CYS A 142 -4.34 -6.18 21.76
CA CYS A 142 -3.31 -6.68 22.67
C CYS A 142 -1.88 -6.44 22.13
N LEU A 143 -1.77 -5.79 20.97
CA LEU A 143 -0.56 -5.16 20.43
C LEU A 143 -0.46 -3.72 20.95
#